data_AF-A0A2V9QTH8-F1
#
_entry.id   AF-A0A2V9QTH8-F1
#
_cell.length_a   1.000
_cell.length_b   1.000
_cell.length_c   1.000
_cell.angle_alpha   90.00
_cell.angle_beta   90.00
_cell.angle_gamma   90.00
#
_symmetry.space_group_name_H-M   'P 1'
#
loop_
_entity.id
_entity.type
_entity.pdbx_description
1 polymer ?
#
loop_
_entity_poly.entity_id
_entity_poly.type
_entity_poly.pdbx_seq_one_letter_code
_entity_poly.pdbx_strand_id
1 'polypeptide(L)'
;MWVEPASEYHGTLSTLKSSPTPIERLQVRIDVERFTANGAHVYVIASIVSDHPNEVKLAVFHENDSPEIEEFTLTATMGNFERLRWLFLKDEVIESLALYDSETSDGFFEHENYPIEEMLRSGDGDAIALCASNEPSPSSVSSTPSKFWHYPLPRLTQYWRVPAHDIEPDLRVRVNGRQVYWASHNPVPNGMAFENFELRQRYKSGQTFVFGVTSTEPWDFNPPIPHLRRPVLRTNSSGIQQEGH
;
A
#
# COMPACT_ATOMS: atom_id res chain seq x y z
N MET A 1 4.68 -5.62 -21.74
CA MET A 1 3.54 -6.41 -22.22
C MET A 1 2.42 -5.42 -22.42
N TRP A 2 2.07 -5.11 -23.67
CA TRP A 2 0.93 -4.24 -23.99
C TRP A 2 -0.25 -5.18 -24.20
N VAL A 3 -1.23 -5.12 -23.29
CA VAL A 3 -2.49 -5.83 -23.46
C VAL A 3 -3.38 -4.92 -24.31
N GLU A 4 -3.89 -5.42 -25.43
CA GLU A 4 -4.89 -4.68 -26.20
C GLU A 4 -6.11 -4.41 -25.29
N PRO A 5 -6.66 -3.18 -25.28
CA PRO A 5 -7.82 -2.89 -24.46
C PRO A 5 -8.96 -3.84 -24.85
N ALA A 6 -9.50 -4.55 -23.86
CA ALA A 6 -10.64 -5.44 -24.07
C ALA A 6 -11.79 -4.66 -24.74
N SER A 7 -12.37 -5.23 -25.80
CA SER A 7 -13.46 -4.60 -26.57
C SER A 7 -14.78 -4.50 -25.80
N GLU A 8 -14.91 -5.25 -24.70
CA GLU A 8 -16.07 -5.25 -23.81
C GLU A 8 -15.59 -5.08 -22.36
N TYR A 9 -15.91 -3.91 -21.77
CA TYR A 9 -15.69 -3.66 -20.35
C TYR A 9 -17.00 -3.91 -19.61
N HIS A 10 -17.00 -4.87 -18.68
CA HIS A 10 -18.14 -5.14 -17.81
C HIS A 10 -18.05 -4.30 -16.53
N GLY A 11 -18.51 -3.05 -16.62
CA GLY A 11 -18.66 -2.15 -15.49
C GLY A 11 -20.13 -1.91 -15.13
N THR A 12 -20.45 -1.83 -13.84
CA THR A 12 -21.79 -1.41 -13.36
C THR A 12 -21.67 -0.10 -12.60
N LEU A 13 -22.41 0.92 -13.05
CA LEU A 13 -22.64 2.15 -12.29
C LEU A 13 -24.01 2.04 -11.60
N SER A 14 -24.04 2.30 -10.30
CA SER A 14 -25.28 2.22 -9.51
C SER A 14 -25.36 3.33 -8.46
N THR A 15 -26.58 3.66 -8.04
CA THR A 15 -26.84 4.61 -6.96
C THR A 15 -27.28 3.86 -5.70
N LEU A 16 -26.57 4.08 -4.59
CA LEU A 16 -26.92 3.54 -3.28
C LEU A 16 -27.98 4.44 -2.64
N LYS A 17 -29.15 3.87 -2.35
CA LYS A 17 -30.34 4.61 -1.85
C LYS A 17 -30.27 4.98 -0.35
N SER A 18 -29.15 4.75 0.32
CA SER A 18 -29.03 4.81 1.79
C SER A 18 -28.69 6.19 2.36
N SER A 19 -28.56 7.23 1.53
CA SER A 19 -28.17 8.58 1.96
C SER A 19 -29.07 9.66 1.35
N PRO A 20 -29.33 10.78 2.03
CA PRO A 20 -30.04 11.94 1.46
C PRO A 20 -29.32 12.53 0.23
N THR A 21 -28.01 12.33 0.13
CA THR A 21 -27.22 12.63 -1.08
C THR A 21 -26.99 11.30 -1.83
N PRO A 22 -27.29 11.23 -3.14
CA PRO A 22 -27.01 10.03 -3.93
C PRO A 22 -25.54 9.64 -3.84
N ILE A 23 -25.25 8.43 -3.33
CA ILE A 23 -23.90 7.87 -3.36
C ILE A 23 -23.81 6.98 -4.60
N GLU A 24 -22.96 7.37 -5.54
CA GLU A 24 -22.66 6.60 -6.74
C GLU A 24 -21.57 5.56 -6.46
N ARG A 25 -21.71 4.39 -7.07
CA ARG A 25 -20.72 3.31 -7.05
C ARG A 25 -20.44 2.83 -8.46
N LEU A 26 -19.17 2.86 -8.86
CA LEU A 26 -18.66 2.15 -10.02
C LEU A 26 -18.06 0.82 -9.58
N GLN A 27 -18.44 -0.27 -10.24
CA GLN A 27 -17.82 -1.59 -10.06
C GLN A 27 -17.30 -2.09 -11.40
N VAL A 28 -16.09 -2.61 -11.42
CA VAL A 28 -15.44 -3.16 -12.61
C VAL A 28 -14.86 -4.52 -12.26
N ARG A 29 -15.18 -5.53 -13.07
CA ARG A 29 -14.54 -6.83 -12.98
C ARG A 29 -13.19 -6.79 -13.69
N ILE A 30 -12.16 -7.30 -13.03
CA ILE A 30 -10.80 -7.42 -13.52
C ILE A 30 -10.50 -8.92 -13.58
N ASP A 31 -10.46 -9.45 -14.79
CA ASP A 31 -10.03 -10.83 -15.04
C ASP A 31 -8.50 -10.90 -14.94
N VAL A 32 -8.00 -11.90 -14.21
CA VAL A 32 -6.57 -12.12 -14.04
C VAL A 32 -6.18 -13.37 -14.82
N GLU A 33 -5.10 -13.27 -15.59
CA GLU A 33 -4.55 -14.44 -16.28
C GLU A 33 -4.27 -15.57 -15.28
N ARG A 34 -4.50 -16.81 -15.71
CA ARG A 34 -4.21 -17.98 -14.87
C ARG A 34 -2.74 -17.98 -14.47
N PHE A 35 -2.50 -18.13 -13.18
CA PHE A 35 -1.17 -18.23 -12.63
C PHE A 35 -0.52 -19.54 -13.10
N THR A 36 0.57 -19.44 -13.84
CA THR A 36 1.25 -20.60 -14.44
C THR A 36 1.90 -21.51 -13.40
N ALA A 37 2.32 -20.96 -12.26
CA ALA A 37 3.06 -21.70 -11.24
C ALA A 37 2.18 -22.64 -10.39
N ASN A 38 0.93 -22.25 -10.11
CA ASN A 38 0.03 -22.99 -9.22
C ASN A 38 -1.36 -23.25 -9.83
N GLY A 39 -1.63 -22.74 -11.03
CA GLY A 39 -2.91 -22.91 -11.72
C GLY A 39 -4.06 -22.05 -11.20
N ALA A 40 -3.83 -21.19 -10.19
CA ALA A 40 -4.87 -20.34 -9.62
C ALA A 40 -5.50 -19.46 -10.72
N HIS A 41 -6.83 -19.42 -10.74
CA HIS A 41 -7.59 -18.69 -11.74
C HIS A 41 -8.60 -17.79 -11.03
N VAL A 42 -8.26 -16.50 -10.95
CA VAL A 42 -8.93 -15.54 -10.08
C VAL A 42 -9.43 -14.34 -10.84
N TYR A 43 -10.41 -13.66 -10.28
CA TYR A 43 -10.83 -12.34 -10.74
C TYR A 43 -11.10 -11.45 -9.54
N VAL A 44 -11.01 -10.13 -9.75
CA VAL A 44 -11.23 -9.12 -8.72
C VAL A 44 -12.36 -8.21 -9.16
N ILE A 45 -13.25 -7.84 -8.26
CA ILE A 45 -14.20 -6.75 -8.48
C ILE A 45 -13.64 -5.51 -7.78
N ALA A 46 -13.13 -4.58 -8.58
CA ALA A 46 -12.75 -3.26 -8.10
C ALA A 46 -13.99 -2.37 -8.00
N SER A 47 -14.15 -1.67 -6.88
CA SER A 47 -15.27 -0.75 -6.65
C SER A 47 -14.79 0.57 -6.10
N ILE A 48 -15.31 1.67 -6.64
CA ILE A 48 -15.08 3.04 -6.16
C ILE A 48 -16.43 3.63 -5.78
N VAL A 49 -16.50 4.26 -4.61
CA VAL A 49 -17.71 4.93 -4.11
C VAL A 49 -17.45 6.42 -3.99
N SER A 50 -18.41 7.22 -4.43
CA SER A 50 -18.28 8.69 -4.56
C SER A 50 -18.04 9.43 -3.23
N ASP A 51 -18.42 8.85 -2.09
CA ASP A 51 -18.19 9.39 -0.74
C ASP A 51 -16.83 9.00 -0.14
N HIS A 52 -16.12 8.05 -0.75
CA HIS A 52 -14.73 7.69 -0.45
C HIS A 52 -13.89 7.64 -1.73
N PRO A 53 -13.73 8.77 -2.45
CA PRO A 53 -13.12 8.80 -3.79
C PRO A 53 -11.62 8.45 -3.80
N ASN A 54 -11.01 8.43 -2.61
CA ASN A 54 -9.59 8.14 -2.39
C ASN A 54 -9.33 6.65 -2.12
N GLU A 55 -10.37 5.82 -2.12
CA GLU A 55 -10.30 4.38 -1.87
C GLU A 55 -10.71 3.57 -3.11
N VAL A 56 -10.04 2.44 -3.30
CA VAL A 56 -10.51 1.35 -4.16
C VAL A 56 -10.78 0.12 -3.29
N LYS A 57 -12.01 -0.38 -3.37
CA LYS A 57 -12.44 -1.63 -2.73
C LYS A 57 -12.19 -2.78 -3.70
N LEU A 58 -11.47 -3.80 -3.26
CA LEU A 58 -11.08 -4.98 -4.04
C LEU A 58 -11.72 -6.22 -3.40
N ALA A 59 -12.74 -6.77 -4.04
CA ALA A 59 -13.34 -8.04 -3.64
C ALA A 59 -12.77 -9.17 -4.50
N VAL A 60 -12.30 -10.26 -3.87
CA VAL A 60 -11.54 -11.32 -4.55
C VAL A 60 -12.37 -12.58 -4.76
N PHE A 61 -12.28 -13.17 -5.95
CA PHE A 61 -13.04 -14.35 -6.35
C PHE A 61 -12.16 -15.31 -7.16
N HIS A 62 -12.65 -16.52 -7.37
CA HIS A 62 -12.03 -17.52 -8.23
C HIS A 62 -13.02 -18.02 -9.27
N GLU A 63 -12.49 -18.47 -10.40
CA GLU A 63 -13.26 -19.18 -11.41
C GLU A 63 -13.54 -20.63 -10.97
N ASN A 64 -14.62 -21.21 -11.49
CA ASN A 64 -15.04 -22.58 -11.14
C ASN A 64 -13.97 -23.65 -11.44
N ASP A 65 -13.02 -23.35 -12.33
CA ASP A 65 -11.94 -24.23 -12.74
C ASP A 65 -10.60 -23.90 -12.08
N SER A 66 -10.58 -22.98 -11.11
CA SER A 66 -9.43 -22.72 -10.25
C SER A 66 -9.22 -23.90 -9.28
N PRO A 67 -7.97 -24.31 -9.01
CA PRO A 67 -7.68 -25.13 -7.84
C PRO A 67 -8.06 -24.40 -6.54
N GLU A 68 -8.13 -25.15 -5.44
CA GLU A 68 -8.31 -24.58 -4.09
C GLU A 68 -7.19 -23.58 -3.80
N ILE A 69 -7.57 -22.43 -3.24
CA ILE A 69 -6.66 -21.34 -2.91
C ILE A 69 -6.60 -21.26 -1.39
N GLU A 70 -5.40 -21.45 -0.83
CA GLU A 70 -5.18 -21.37 0.61
C GLU A 70 -5.06 -19.91 1.07
N GLU A 71 -4.35 -19.08 0.30
CA GLU A 71 -4.03 -17.71 0.64
C GLU A 71 -4.12 -16.80 -0.60
N PHE A 72 -4.54 -15.56 -0.36
CA PHE A 72 -4.55 -14.52 -1.38
C PHE A 72 -3.73 -13.32 -0.93
N THR A 73 -2.87 -12.82 -1.80
CA THR A 73 -2.05 -11.63 -1.57
C THR A 73 -2.50 -10.51 -2.50
N LEU A 74 -2.80 -9.34 -1.92
CA LEU A 74 -2.90 -8.09 -2.68
C LEU A 74 -1.71 -7.21 -2.31
N THR A 75 -1.10 -6.64 -3.35
CA THR A 75 0.10 -5.81 -3.22
C THR A 75 -0.08 -4.51 -3.98
N ALA A 76 0.20 -3.40 -3.30
CA ALA A 76 0.48 -2.13 -3.94
C ALA A 76 1.98 -2.10 -4.23
N THR A 77 2.35 -2.15 -5.50
CA THR A 77 3.74 -2.13 -5.95
C THR A 77 4.21 -0.70 -6.20
N MET A 78 5.52 -0.53 -6.42
CA MET A 78 6.15 0.77 -6.70
C MET A 78 6.08 1.77 -5.54
N GLY A 79 6.04 1.29 -4.29
CA GLY A 79 6.17 2.14 -3.10
C GLY A 79 7.46 2.98 -3.09
N ASN A 80 8.52 2.51 -3.75
CA ASN A 80 9.79 3.22 -3.81
C ASN A 80 9.72 4.46 -4.72
N PHE A 81 8.68 4.59 -5.54
CA PHE A 81 8.47 5.77 -6.39
C PHE A 81 8.29 7.02 -5.53
N GLU A 82 7.42 6.93 -4.52
CA GLU A 82 7.26 7.96 -3.48
C GLU A 82 8.34 7.89 -2.39
N ARG A 83 9.09 6.79 -2.34
CA ARG A 83 10.03 6.44 -1.26
C ARG A 83 9.29 6.26 0.06
N LEU A 84 8.33 5.33 0.07
CA LEU A 84 7.72 4.86 1.31
C LEU A 84 8.80 4.28 2.23
N ARG A 85 8.94 4.85 3.42
CA ARG A 85 9.96 4.45 4.39
C ARG A 85 9.43 4.21 5.79
N TRP A 86 8.20 4.62 6.08
CA TRP A 86 7.53 4.33 7.33
C TRP A 86 6.38 3.39 7.09
N LEU A 87 6.35 2.30 7.84
CA LEU A 87 5.18 1.44 8.02
C LEU A 87 4.67 1.70 9.44
N PHE A 88 3.42 2.13 9.55
CA PHE A 88 2.78 2.44 10.83
C PHE A 88 2.02 1.22 11.33
N LEU A 89 2.40 0.76 12.51
CA LEU A 89 1.81 -0.35 13.23
C LEU A 89 1.31 0.14 14.58
N LYS A 90 0.63 -0.74 15.31
CA LYS A 90 0.20 -0.49 16.68
C LYS A 90 1.42 -0.25 17.56
N ASP A 91 1.45 0.91 18.20
CA ASP A 91 2.51 1.31 19.14
C ASP A 91 3.92 1.39 18.54
N GLU A 92 4.07 1.31 17.21
CA GLU A 92 5.37 1.27 16.54
C GLU A 92 5.35 1.86 15.12
N VAL A 93 6.49 2.40 14.69
CA VAL A 93 6.73 2.81 13.30
C VAL A 93 8.00 2.13 12.83
N ILE A 94 7.87 1.25 11.85
CA ILE A 94 9.00 0.56 11.22
C ILE A 94 9.60 1.47 10.15
N GLU A 95 10.91 1.71 10.22
CA GLU A 95 11.65 2.52 9.25
C GLU A 95 12.48 1.64 8.30
N SER A 96 12.29 1.81 6.99
CA SER A 96 12.97 0.99 5.96
C SER A 96 14.50 1.03 6.06
N LEU A 97 15.07 2.18 6.43
CA LEU A 97 16.53 2.34 6.54
C LEU A 97 17.11 1.54 7.69
N ALA A 98 16.35 1.36 8.78
CA ALA A 98 16.75 0.52 9.91
C ALA A 98 16.45 -0.95 9.63
N LEU A 99 15.30 -1.25 9.00
CA LEU A 99 14.89 -2.61 8.68
C LEU A 99 15.84 -3.32 7.70
N TYR A 100 16.45 -2.57 6.78
CA TYR A 100 17.30 -3.13 5.72
C TYR A 100 18.77 -2.71 5.82
N ASP A 101 19.25 -2.24 6.98
CA ASP A 101 20.58 -1.61 7.12
C ASP A 101 21.77 -2.49 6.67
N SER A 102 21.63 -3.81 6.73
CA SER A 102 22.63 -4.79 6.30
C SER A 102 22.53 -5.22 4.83
N GLU A 103 21.52 -4.75 4.10
CA GLU A 103 21.25 -5.18 2.73
C GLU A 103 22.12 -4.44 1.71
N THR A 104 22.68 -5.18 0.75
CA THR A 104 23.58 -4.62 -0.28
C THR A 104 23.25 -5.06 -1.71
N SER A 105 22.18 -5.84 -1.88
CA SER A 105 21.77 -6.39 -3.19
C SER A 105 20.88 -5.41 -3.96
N ASP A 106 20.85 -5.50 -5.29
CA ASP A 106 19.90 -4.74 -6.12
C ASP A 106 18.52 -5.42 -6.23
N GLY A 107 18.39 -6.61 -5.64
CA GLY A 107 17.17 -7.42 -5.60
C GLY A 107 16.12 -6.91 -4.60
N PHE A 108 15.08 -7.73 -4.42
CA PHE A 108 14.07 -7.51 -3.38
C PHE A 108 14.61 -8.02 -2.04
N PHE A 109 14.45 -7.22 -0.99
CA PHE A 109 14.73 -7.62 0.39
C PHE A 109 13.42 -7.99 1.06
N GLU A 110 13.29 -9.25 1.43
CA GLU A 110 12.12 -9.74 2.14
C GLU A 110 12.45 -9.82 3.64
N HIS A 111 11.52 -9.37 4.48
CA HIS A 111 11.67 -9.42 5.95
C HIS A 111 10.36 -9.88 6.60
N GLU A 112 10.09 -9.39 7.81
CA GLU A 112 9.07 -9.87 8.74
C GLU A 112 7.63 -9.82 8.20
N ASN A 113 6.79 -10.70 8.73
CA ASN A 113 5.34 -10.58 8.62
C ASN A 113 4.85 -9.95 9.92
N TYR A 114 4.10 -8.86 9.82
CA TYR A 114 3.53 -8.21 10.99
C TYR A 114 2.08 -8.69 11.16
N PRO A 115 1.78 -9.50 12.18
CA PRO A 115 0.48 -10.14 12.35
C PRO A 115 -0.60 -9.15 12.81
N ILE A 116 -1.86 -9.58 12.77
CA ILE A 116 -3.03 -8.77 13.10
C ILE A 116 -2.99 -8.10 14.48
N GLU A 117 -2.29 -8.70 15.45
CA GLU A 117 -2.12 -8.15 16.79
C GLU A 117 -1.27 -6.87 16.83
N GLU A 118 -0.40 -6.71 15.84
CA GLU A 118 0.48 -5.55 15.63
C GLU A 118 -0.12 -4.54 14.65
N MET A 119 -1.17 -4.90 13.91
CA MET A 119 -1.85 -3.97 13.02
C MET A 119 -2.67 -2.93 13.80
N LEU A 120 -2.84 -1.75 13.20
CA LEU A 120 -3.74 -0.73 13.72
C LEU A 120 -5.19 -1.16 13.58
N ARG A 121 -6.07 -0.63 14.44
CA ARG A 121 -7.53 -0.87 14.34
C ARG A 121 -8.28 0.45 14.22
N SER A 122 -9.29 0.50 13.37
CA SER A 122 -10.23 1.62 13.35
C SER A 122 -11.19 1.57 14.55
N GLY A 123 -11.93 2.66 14.79
CA GLY A 123 -12.99 2.67 15.80
C GLY A 123 -14.11 1.64 15.54
N ASP A 124 -14.34 1.30 14.27
CA ASP A 124 -15.32 0.29 13.84
C ASP A 124 -14.76 -1.14 13.86
N GLY A 125 -13.48 -1.29 14.24
CA GLY A 125 -12.81 -2.58 14.34
C GLY A 125 -12.18 -3.06 13.03
N ASP A 126 -12.09 -2.26 11.98
CA ASP A 126 -11.33 -2.63 10.78
C ASP A 126 -9.83 -2.77 11.11
N ALA A 127 -9.12 -3.65 10.40
CA ALA A 127 -7.67 -3.72 10.46
C ALA A 127 -7.05 -2.74 9.48
N ILE A 128 -6.04 -1.98 9.90
CA ILE A 128 -5.41 -0.94 9.09
C ILE A 128 -3.88 -1.10 9.18
N ALA A 129 -3.21 -0.91 8.04
CA ALA A 129 -1.79 -0.61 7.99
C ALA A 129 -1.58 0.60 7.09
N LEU A 130 -0.66 1.49 7.47
CA LEU A 130 -0.37 2.72 6.71
C LEU A 130 1.11 2.71 6.31
N CYS A 131 1.41 3.22 5.12
CA CYS A 131 2.77 3.54 4.68
C CYS A 131 2.85 5.00 4.23
N ALA A 132 3.96 5.65 4.55
CA ALA A 132 4.26 7.00 4.07
C ALA A 132 5.76 7.22 3.85
N SER A 133 6.09 8.27 3.09
CA SER A 133 7.47 8.74 3.01
C SER A 133 7.93 9.36 4.34
N ASN A 134 9.17 9.08 4.72
CA ASN A 134 9.82 9.80 5.83
C ASN A 134 10.34 11.19 5.42
N GLU A 135 10.24 11.54 4.13
CA GLU A 135 10.64 12.83 3.60
C GLU A 135 9.48 13.83 3.69
N PRO A 136 9.69 15.07 4.17
CA PRO A 136 8.63 16.07 4.28
C PRO A 136 8.12 16.58 2.93
N SER A 137 8.95 16.50 1.88
CA SER A 137 8.61 16.94 0.52
C SER A 137 9.27 16.03 -0.51
N PRO A 138 8.70 14.84 -0.79
CA PRO A 138 9.30 13.90 -1.73
C PRO A 138 9.41 14.47 -3.15
N SER A 139 8.55 15.40 -3.55
CA SER A 139 8.67 16.07 -4.85
C SER A 139 9.84 17.03 -5.00
N SER A 140 10.44 17.47 -3.89
CA SER A 140 11.59 18.37 -3.94
C SER A 140 12.92 17.67 -4.23
N VAL A 141 12.94 16.33 -4.22
CA VAL A 141 14.15 15.54 -4.49
C VAL A 141 14.43 15.52 -6.00
N SER A 142 15.35 16.38 -6.42
CA SER A 142 15.77 16.54 -7.82
C SER A 142 16.84 15.54 -8.26
N SER A 143 17.46 14.82 -7.33
CA SER A 143 18.59 13.92 -7.57
C SER A 143 18.20 12.53 -8.06
N THR A 144 17.11 12.40 -8.83
CA THR A 144 16.76 11.12 -9.42
C THR A 144 17.65 10.86 -10.64
N PRO A 145 18.27 9.67 -10.78
CA PRO A 145 19.16 9.36 -11.90
C PRO A 145 18.50 9.45 -13.28
N SER A 146 17.16 9.43 -13.32
CA SER A 146 16.35 9.62 -14.52
C SER A 146 15.15 10.51 -14.21
N LYS A 147 14.74 11.33 -15.18
CA LYS A 147 13.50 12.12 -15.10
C LYS A 147 12.25 11.25 -14.96
N PHE A 148 12.31 10.00 -15.44
CA PHE A 148 11.20 9.04 -15.30
C PHE A 148 10.91 8.68 -13.84
N TRP A 149 11.95 8.67 -12.99
CA TRP A 149 11.84 8.32 -11.58
C TRP A 149 11.60 9.52 -10.67
N HIS A 150 11.39 10.72 -11.24
CA HIS A 150 11.04 11.89 -10.47
C HIS A 150 9.58 11.79 -10.00
N TYR A 151 9.39 11.76 -8.69
CA TYR A 151 8.07 11.80 -8.06
C TYR A 151 7.55 13.24 -8.02
N PRO A 152 6.42 13.58 -8.69
CA PRO A 152 6.00 14.98 -8.82
C PRO A 152 4.95 15.42 -7.78
N LEU A 153 4.43 14.49 -6.97
CA LEU A 153 3.28 14.72 -6.10
C LEU A 153 3.70 15.19 -4.69
N PRO A 154 2.80 15.79 -3.89
CA PRO A 154 3.05 15.98 -2.46
C PRO A 154 3.24 14.62 -1.76
N ARG A 155 3.72 14.62 -0.51
CA ARG A 155 3.68 13.41 0.31
C ARG A 155 2.24 12.92 0.47
N LEU A 156 2.04 11.63 0.27
CA LEU A 156 0.79 10.90 0.43
C LEU A 156 0.96 9.82 1.50
N THR A 157 -0.15 9.49 2.15
CA THR A 157 -0.30 8.28 2.95
C THR A 157 -1.00 7.25 2.12
N GLN A 158 -0.38 6.09 1.98
CA GLN A 158 -0.98 4.91 1.38
C GLN A 158 -1.43 3.98 2.50
N TYR A 159 -2.56 3.30 2.34
CA TYR A 159 -3.02 2.38 3.37
C TYR A 159 -3.78 1.20 2.81
N TRP A 160 -3.70 0.12 3.55
CA TRP A 160 -4.60 -1.00 3.43
C TRP A 160 -5.57 -1.02 4.61
N ARG A 161 -6.83 -1.35 4.32
CA ARG A 161 -7.87 -1.57 5.31
C ARG A 161 -8.63 -2.86 5.00
N VAL A 162 -8.79 -3.72 6.00
CA VAL A 162 -9.64 -4.93 5.93
C VAL A 162 -10.86 -4.69 6.79
N PRO A 163 -12.08 -4.74 6.22
CA PRO A 163 -13.31 -4.62 6.98
C PRO A 163 -13.37 -5.63 8.11
N ALA A 164 -13.86 -5.24 9.29
CA ALA A 164 -13.86 -6.10 10.49
C ALA A 164 -14.47 -7.50 10.28
N HIS A 165 -15.48 -7.61 9.40
CA HIS A 165 -16.17 -8.86 9.08
C HIS A 165 -15.39 -9.78 8.11
N ASP A 166 -14.38 -9.26 7.42
CA ASP A 166 -13.52 -9.97 6.46
C ASP A 166 -12.14 -10.30 7.06
N ILE A 167 -11.88 -9.94 8.32
CA ILE A 167 -10.61 -10.24 8.99
C ILE A 167 -10.51 -11.73 9.30
N GLU A 168 -9.45 -12.36 8.83
CA GLU A 168 -9.08 -13.72 9.23
C GLU A 168 -7.98 -13.73 10.29
N PRO A 169 -7.87 -14.80 11.10
CA PRO A 169 -6.88 -14.87 12.18
C PRO A 169 -5.41 -14.84 11.73
N ASP A 170 -5.15 -15.15 10.45
CA ASP A 170 -3.81 -15.14 9.85
C ASP A 170 -3.54 -13.90 8.98
N LEU A 171 -4.38 -12.86 9.14
CA LEU A 171 -4.15 -11.56 8.54
C LEU A 171 -2.82 -10.98 9.02
N ARG A 172 -2.02 -10.54 8.06
CA ARG A 172 -0.74 -9.88 8.28
C ARG A 172 -0.41 -8.91 7.17
N VAL A 173 0.38 -7.91 7.54
CA VAL A 173 0.95 -6.95 6.60
C VAL A 173 2.41 -7.30 6.35
N ARG A 174 2.85 -7.04 5.11
CA ARG A 174 4.23 -7.27 4.69
C ARG A 174 4.71 -6.12 3.82
N VAL A 175 5.97 -5.76 3.99
CA VAL A 175 6.69 -4.86 3.11
C VAL A 175 7.98 -5.52 2.68
N ASN A 176 8.37 -5.32 1.42
CA ASN A 176 9.71 -5.66 0.95
C ASN A 176 10.47 -4.40 0.56
N GLY A 177 11.80 -4.47 0.55
CA GLY A 177 12.68 -3.34 0.31
C GLY A 177 13.41 -3.43 -1.01
N ARG A 178 13.82 -2.28 -1.54
CA ARG A 178 14.78 -2.17 -2.64
C ARG A 178 15.69 -0.94 -2.49
N GLN A 179 16.93 -1.05 -2.96
CA GLN A 179 17.84 0.09 -3.07
C GLN A 179 17.78 0.80 -4.43
N VAL A 180 17.24 0.14 -5.47
CA VAL A 180 17.12 0.67 -6.83
C VAL A 180 15.67 0.64 -7.30
N TYR A 181 15.33 1.53 -8.24
CA TYR A 181 14.02 1.55 -8.87
C TYR A 181 13.76 0.33 -9.75
N TRP A 182 12.49 -0.03 -9.89
CA TRP A 182 12.06 -1.20 -10.64
C TRP A 182 12.60 -1.27 -12.07
N ALA A 183 13.01 -2.47 -12.47
CA ALA A 183 13.63 -2.76 -13.77
C ALA A 183 14.79 -1.81 -14.15
N SER A 184 15.57 -1.35 -13.17
CA SER A 184 16.70 -0.45 -13.38
C SER A 184 17.83 -0.68 -12.37
N HIS A 185 18.95 0.01 -12.55
CA HIS A 185 20.04 0.15 -11.56
C HIS A 185 20.10 1.57 -10.98
N ASN A 186 19.03 2.35 -11.14
CA ASN A 186 18.98 3.72 -10.66
C ASN A 186 18.73 3.68 -9.14
N PRO A 187 19.65 4.19 -8.30
CA PRO A 187 19.45 4.19 -6.86
C PRO A 187 18.21 5.01 -6.47
N VAL A 188 17.50 4.51 -5.47
CA VAL A 188 16.44 5.24 -4.77
C VAL A 188 17.12 6.36 -3.95
N PRO A 189 16.81 7.64 -4.19
CA PRO A 189 17.42 8.75 -3.45
C PRO A 189 17.24 8.60 -1.95
N ASN A 190 18.28 8.90 -1.16
CA ASN A 190 18.29 8.79 0.30
C ASN A 190 18.14 7.35 0.84
N GLY A 191 18.41 6.33 0.02
CA GLY A 191 18.50 4.94 0.46
C GLY A 191 17.22 4.14 0.32
N MET A 192 17.24 2.94 0.91
CA MET A 192 16.22 1.91 0.69
C MET A 192 14.82 2.37 1.07
N ALA A 193 13.85 1.94 0.26
CA ALA A 193 12.44 2.20 0.45
C ALA A 193 11.64 0.91 0.24
N PHE A 194 10.42 0.89 0.75
CA PHE A 194 9.49 -0.20 0.49
C PHE A 194 9.09 -0.21 -0.98
N GLU A 195 9.13 -1.37 -1.63
CA GLU A 195 8.71 -1.53 -3.02
C GLU A 195 7.28 -2.07 -3.09
N ASN A 196 7.00 -3.17 -2.39
CA ASN A 196 5.66 -3.72 -2.23
C ASN A 196 5.13 -3.43 -0.83
N PHE A 197 3.85 -3.10 -0.76
CA PHE A 197 3.08 -2.98 0.46
C PHE A 197 1.86 -3.89 0.37
N GLU A 198 1.85 -4.95 1.18
CA GLU A 198 1.02 -6.13 0.95
C GLU A 198 0.15 -6.47 2.16
N LEU A 199 -1.04 -6.99 1.87
CA LEU A 199 -1.84 -7.75 2.83
C LEU A 199 -1.94 -9.21 2.40
N ARG A 200 -1.88 -10.09 3.40
CA ARG A 200 -2.04 -11.53 3.23
C ARG A 200 -2.92 -12.08 4.32
N GLN A 201 -3.87 -12.91 3.92
CA GLN A 201 -4.65 -13.76 4.82
C GLN A 201 -5.17 -14.96 4.03
N ARG A 202 -5.68 -15.97 4.74
CA ARG A 202 -6.34 -17.09 4.07
C ARG A 202 -7.41 -16.62 3.10
N TYR A 203 -7.58 -17.37 2.03
CA TYR A 203 -8.53 -17.01 1.00
C TYR A 203 -9.97 -17.35 1.39
N LYS A 204 -10.87 -16.37 1.23
CA LYS A 204 -12.32 -16.57 1.20
C LYS A 204 -12.91 -15.83 0.00
N SER A 205 -13.72 -16.53 -0.79
CA SER A 205 -14.38 -15.92 -1.94
C SER A 205 -15.31 -14.79 -1.49
N GLY A 206 -15.20 -13.63 -2.13
CA GLY A 206 -15.96 -12.42 -1.82
C GLY A 206 -15.39 -11.53 -0.72
N GLN A 207 -14.30 -11.93 -0.04
CA GLN A 207 -13.66 -11.08 0.97
C GLN A 207 -13.11 -9.80 0.34
N THR A 208 -13.07 -8.74 1.12
CA THR A 208 -12.69 -7.41 0.66
C THR A 208 -11.38 -6.92 1.28
N PHE A 209 -10.57 -6.27 0.45
CA PHE A 209 -9.50 -5.37 0.88
C PHE A 209 -9.73 -3.97 0.31
N VAL A 210 -9.42 -2.94 1.09
CA VAL A 210 -9.52 -1.55 0.64
C VAL A 210 -8.13 -0.96 0.60
N PHE A 211 -7.73 -0.47 -0.57
CA PHE A 211 -6.52 0.33 -0.73
C PHE A 211 -6.90 1.79 -0.84
N GLY A 212 -6.27 2.65 -0.04
CA GLY A 212 -6.51 4.08 -0.08
C GLY A 212 -5.23 4.90 -0.21
N VAL A 213 -5.36 6.06 -0.84
CA VAL A 213 -4.29 7.04 -0.98
C VAL A 213 -4.83 8.41 -0.59
N THR A 214 -4.21 9.07 0.37
CA THR A 214 -4.68 10.37 0.87
C THR A 214 -3.54 11.33 1.12
N SER A 215 -3.80 12.63 1.01
CA SER A 215 -2.87 13.69 1.45
C SER A 215 -2.91 13.91 2.97
N THR A 216 -3.82 13.26 3.68
CA THR A 216 -3.85 13.26 5.15
C THR A 216 -2.60 12.57 5.69
N GLU A 217 -1.89 13.22 6.60
CA GLU A 217 -0.78 12.61 7.31
C GLU A 217 -1.27 11.43 8.18
N PRO A 218 -0.46 10.39 8.42
CA PRO A 218 -0.90 9.21 9.16
C PRO A 218 -1.52 9.52 10.54
N TRP A 219 -0.99 10.53 11.24
CA TRP A 219 -1.45 10.94 12.57
C TRP A 219 -2.63 11.93 12.57
N ASP A 220 -3.06 12.41 11.40
CA ASP A 220 -4.15 13.39 11.25
C ASP A 220 -5.45 12.74 10.71
N PHE A 221 -5.55 11.40 10.71
CA PHE A 221 -6.76 10.69 10.31
C PHE A 221 -7.95 11.05 11.21
N ASN A 222 -9.14 11.12 10.61
CA ASN A 222 -10.40 11.37 11.30
C ASN A 222 -11.44 10.30 10.92
N PRO A 223 -11.99 9.53 11.88
CA PRO A 223 -11.65 9.56 13.31
C PRO A 223 -10.18 9.15 13.56
N PRO A 224 -9.57 9.60 14.67
CA PRO A 224 -8.19 9.22 15.02
C PRO A 224 -8.03 7.72 15.14
N ILE A 225 -6.91 7.19 14.65
CA ILE A 225 -6.56 5.77 14.76
C ILE A 225 -5.87 5.54 16.12
N PRO A 226 -6.44 4.73 17.04
CA PRO A 226 -5.81 4.41 18.31
C PRO A 226 -4.43 3.75 18.15
N HIS A 227 -3.56 3.95 19.14
CA HIS A 227 -2.20 3.37 19.19
C HIS A 227 -1.24 3.80 18.07
N LEU A 228 -1.66 4.66 17.16
CA LEU A 228 -0.79 5.20 16.13
C LEU A 228 0.23 6.16 16.75
N ARG A 229 1.52 5.91 16.48
CA ARG A 229 2.61 6.78 16.93
C ARG A 229 3.09 7.70 15.81
N ARG A 230 3.34 8.96 16.16
CA ARG A 230 4.01 9.91 15.29
C ARG A 230 5.53 9.69 15.39
N PRO A 231 6.24 9.41 14.27
CA PRO A 231 7.69 9.29 14.30
C PRO A 231 8.32 10.63 14.65
N VAL A 232 9.43 10.58 15.38
CA VAL A 232 10.25 11.77 15.64
C VAL A 232 11.02 12.07 14.36
N LEU A 233 10.65 13.15 13.67
CA LEU A 233 11.41 13.66 12.53
C LEU A 233 12.82 14.01 13.01
N ARG A 234 13.83 13.28 12.53
CA ARG A 234 15.23 13.69 12.73
C ARG A 234 15.45 14.94 11.90
N THR A 235 15.49 16.10 12.55
CA THR A 235 15.98 17.32 11.89
C THR A 235 17.48 17.14 11.71
N ASN A 236 17.96 17.18 10.46
CA ASN A 236 19.39 17.34 10.21
C ASN A 236 19.78 18.75 10.68
N SER A 237 20.13 18.89 11.96
CA SER A 237 20.94 20.02 12.41
C SER A 237 22.35 19.79 11.87
N SER A 238 22.58 20.18 10.62
CA SER A 238 23.92 20.48 10.13
C SER A 238 24.44 21.66 10.94
N GLY A 239 25.13 21.34 12.04
CA GLY A 239 25.85 22.30 12.85
C GLY A 239 26.85 23.04 11.96
N ILE A 240 26.60 24.32 11.72
CA ILE A 240 27.62 25.25 11.28
C ILE A 240 28.57 25.39 12.48
N GLN A 241 29.68 24.64 12.48
CA GLN A 241 30.86 25.06 13.22
C GLN A 241 31.41 26.30 12.50
N GLN A 242 31.11 27.48 13.03
CA GLN A 242 31.99 28.62 12.85
C GLN A 242 33.23 28.36 13.70
N GLU A 243 34.34 28.01 13.04
CA GLU A 243 35.66 28.16 13.64
C GLU A 243 35.90 29.65 13.86
N GLY A 244 35.88 30.05 15.13
CA GLY A 244 36.50 31.27 15.60
C GLY A 244 37.61 30.89 16.57
N HIS A 245 38.86 31.03 16.14
CA HIS A 245 39.94 31.73 16.86
C HIS A 245 41.23 31.71 16.03
#